data_AF-A0A8U0QV29-F1
#
_entry.id   AF-A0A8U0QV29-F1
#
_cell.length_a   1.000
_cell.length_b   1.000
_cell.length_c   1.000
_cell.angle_alpha   90.00
_cell.angle_beta   90.00
_cell.angle_gamma   90.00
#
_symmetry.space_group_name_H-M   'P 1'
#
loop_
_entity.id
_entity.type
_entity.pdbx_description
1 polymer ?
#
loop_
_entity_poly.entity_id
_entity_poly.type
_entity_poly.pdbx_seq_one_letter_code
_entity_poly.pdbx_strand_id
1 'polypeptide(L)'
;MAERKSAKAAACSSSQTGSDVPLQEFPVPKTELVQKFNVNYLGMTSVSRPIGMDIINGAIESLVTSTGKEDWTPVILSVADATVAVIKEKEEEVLVECRVRFLSFMGVGRDIHTFAFVMDSGNQHFQCHVFWCDPNAGSVSEAVQAACVLRYQKCLVARPPSQRAGSSSPPPDSVTRRVTTSVKRGVQSLIDTLKTKKTPSELPQQ
;
A
#
# COMPACT_ATOMS: atom_id res chain seq x y z
N MET A 1 2.03 -10.02 71.32
CA MET A 1 3.27 -9.40 71.82
C MET A 1 4.44 -10.29 71.40
N ALA A 2 5.48 -9.69 70.80
CA ALA A 2 6.79 -10.23 70.42
C ALA A 2 6.82 -11.39 69.40
N GLU A 3 7.24 -11.17 68.14
CA GLU A 3 8.63 -11.00 67.65
C GLU A 3 9.47 -12.29 67.70
N ARG A 4 9.74 -12.90 66.55
CA ARG A 4 10.96 -12.80 65.69
C ARG A 4 12.02 -13.86 66.04
N LYS A 5 12.55 -14.56 65.02
CA LYS A 5 13.91 -14.34 64.44
C LYS A 5 14.59 -15.60 63.88
N SER A 6 14.94 -15.52 62.58
CA SER A 6 16.13 -16.02 61.81
C SER A 6 16.60 -17.50 61.96
N ALA A 7 17.33 -18.17 61.05
CA ALA A 7 18.16 -17.85 59.89
C ALA A 7 18.46 -19.12 59.05
N LYS A 8 18.86 -18.92 57.77
CA LYS A 8 19.80 -19.72 56.92
C LYS A 8 19.40 -21.18 56.53
N ALA A 9 19.73 -21.75 55.36
CA ALA A 9 20.59 -21.38 54.23
C ALA A 9 20.25 -22.23 52.97
N ALA A 10 20.55 -21.65 51.79
CA ALA A 10 21.10 -22.25 50.57
C ALA A 10 20.36 -23.39 49.81
N ALA A 11 19.89 -23.06 48.61
CA ALA A 11 20.19 -23.83 47.40
C ALA A 11 20.12 -22.93 46.16
N CYS A 12 21.14 -23.07 45.32
CA CYS A 12 21.43 -22.31 44.10
C CYS A 12 20.50 -22.69 42.93
N SER A 13 20.04 -21.70 42.16
CA SER A 13 19.72 -21.90 40.74
C SER A 13 19.75 -20.58 39.97
N SER A 14 20.89 -20.38 39.32
CA SER A 14 21.04 -19.93 37.94
C SER A 14 20.34 -18.65 37.48
N SER A 15 21.13 -17.58 37.45
CA SER A 15 20.93 -16.36 36.68
C SER A 15 20.66 -16.63 35.20
N GLN A 16 19.52 -16.14 34.69
CA GLN A 16 19.44 -15.59 33.34
C GLN A 16 18.65 -14.29 33.43
N THR A 17 19.38 -13.19 33.57
CA THR A 17 18.87 -11.84 33.38
C THR A 17 18.65 -11.64 31.87
N GLY A 18 17.49 -12.07 31.39
CA GLY A 18 16.95 -11.58 30.12
C GLY A 18 16.47 -10.15 30.37
N SER A 19 17.22 -9.16 29.89
CA SER A 19 16.78 -7.78 29.86
C SER A 19 15.57 -7.68 28.95
N ASP A 20 14.38 -7.71 29.55
CA ASP A 20 13.12 -7.40 28.91
C ASP A 20 13.10 -5.87 28.68
N VAL A 21 13.61 -5.44 27.52
CA VAL A 21 13.52 -4.05 27.10
C VAL A 21 12.07 -3.85 26.67
N PRO A 22 11.28 -3.02 27.37
CA PRO A 22 9.94 -2.71 26.88
C PRO A 22 10.11 -2.11 25.50
N LEU A 23 9.49 -2.71 24.48
CA LEU A 23 9.37 -2.07 23.17
C LEU A 23 8.52 -0.83 23.39
N GLN A 24 9.19 0.28 23.70
CA GLN A 24 8.59 1.58 23.81
C GLN A 24 8.04 1.90 22.42
N GLU A 25 6.72 1.79 22.29
CA GLU A 25 5.98 2.11 21.08
C GLU A 25 6.29 3.57 20.76
N PHE A 26 7.15 3.79 19.77
CA PHE A 26 7.48 5.13 19.30
C PHE A 26 6.18 5.76 18.83
N PRO A 27 5.76 6.91 19.40
CA PRO A 27 4.52 7.55 18.98
C PRO A 27 4.58 7.81 17.48
N VAL A 28 3.71 7.15 16.72
CA VAL A 28 3.59 7.41 15.28
C VAL A 28 3.19 8.89 15.14
N PRO A 29 3.94 9.70 14.37
CA PRO A 29 3.58 11.09 14.16
C PRO A 29 2.14 11.19 13.62
N LYS A 30 1.23 11.78 14.39
CA LYS A 30 -0.19 11.95 14.04
C LYS A 30 -0.41 13.10 13.04
N THR A 31 0.41 13.19 12.00
CA THR A 31 0.32 14.26 10.99
C THR A 31 -0.50 13.87 9.77
N GLU A 32 -1.20 12.72 9.80
CA GLU A 32 -2.04 12.30 8.68
C GLU A 32 -3.25 13.25 8.55
N LEU A 33 -3.35 13.90 7.39
CA LEU A 33 -4.47 14.78 7.08
C LEU A 33 -5.69 13.90 6.78
N VAL A 34 -6.60 13.80 7.76
CA VAL A 34 -7.85 13.06 7.60
C VAL A 34 -8.99 14.04 7.32
N GLN A 35 -9.65 13.84 6.18
CA GLN A 35 -10.87 14.58 5.82
C GLN A 35 -12.09 13.71 6.12
N LYS A 36 -13.14 14.30 6.71
CA LYS A 36 -14.36 13.58 7.09
C LYS A 36 -15.57 14.25 6.46
N PHE A 37 -16.43 13.46 5.82
CA PHE A 37 -17.63 13.93 5.15
C PHE A 37 -18.86 13.20 5.67
N ASN A 38 -19.89 13.94 6.09
CA ASN A 38 -21.18 13.37 6.43
C ASN A 38 -21.95 13.10 5.14
N VAL A 39 -22.26 11.84 4.88
CA VAL A 39 -22.95 11.37 3.67
C VAL A 39 -23.93 10.26 4.04
N ASN A 40 -24.83 9.91 3.14
CA ASN A 40 -25.67 8.74 3.30
C ASN A 40 -25.10 7.58 2.49
N TYR A 41 -24.91 6.42 3.11
CA TYR A 41 -24.47 5.19 2.46
C TYR A 41 -25.68 4.43 1.95
N LEU A 42 -25.71 4.20 0.64
CA LEU A 42 -26.78 3.46 -0.04
C LEU A 42 -26.57 1.96 0.03
N GLY A 43 -25.31 1.54 0.13
CA GLY A 43 -24.93 0.14 0.17
C GLY A 43 -23.83 -0.21 -0.81
N MET A 44 -23.71 -1.50 -1.08
CA MET A 44 -22.69 -2.09 -1.93
C MET A 44 -23.32 -3.08 -2.90
N THR A 45 -22.76 -3.14 -4.10
CA THR A 45 -23.10 -4.16 -5.10
C THR A 45 -21.84 -4.77 -5.69
N SER A 46 -21.92 -6.04 -6.08
CA SER A 46 -20.83 -6.71 -6.79
C SER A 46 -20.82 -6.29 -8.25
N VAL A 47 -19.64 -5.99 -8.80
CA VAL A 47 -19.49 -5.57 -10.19
C VAL A 47 -18.53 -6.48 -10.95
N SER A 48 -18.75 -6.62 -12.26
CA SER A 48 -18.00 -7.57 -13.10
C SER A 48 -16.66 -7.02 -13.60
N ARG A 49 -16.44 -5.71 -13.53
CA ARG A 49 -15.24 -5.02 -13.99
C ARG A 49 -14.76 -4.01 -12.96
N PRO A 50 -13.44 -3.78 -12.86
CA PRO A 50 -12.88 -2.82 -11.92
C PRO A 50 -13.15 -1.37 -12.33
N ILE A 51 -13.38 -1.11 -13.63
CA ILE A 51 -13.41 0.25 -14.20
C ILE A 51 -14.58 0.38 -15.18
N GLY A 52 -15.21 1.56 -15.18
CA GLY A 52 -16.21 1.97 -16.16
C GLY A 52 -17.26 2.89 -15.55
N MET A 53 -17.59 3.99 -16.23
CA MET A 53 -18.69 4.85 -15.79
C MET A 53 -20.05 4.13 -15.89
N ASP A 54 -20.18 3.20 -16.82
CA ASP A 54 -21.34 2.32 -16.93
C ASP A 54 -21.45 1.37 -15.73
N ILE A 55 -20.32 0.90 -15.18
CA ILE A 55 -20.29 0.11 -13.95
C ILE A 55 -20.79 0.93 -12.75
N ILE A 56 -20.25 2.15 -12.56
CA ILE A 56 -20.67 3.04 -11.47
C ILE A 56 -22.15 3.39 -11.60
N ASN A 57 -22.60 3.84 -12.78
CA ASN A 57 -23.98 4.26 -12.96
C ASN A 57 -24.96 3.09 -12.83
N GLY A 58 -24.61 1.90 -13.31
CA GLY A 58 -25.43 0.70 -13.12
C GLY A 58 -25.56 0.32 -11.64
N ALA A 59 -24.48 0.43 -10.86
CA ALA A 59 -24.51 0.20 -9.41
C ALA A 59 -25.38 1.22 -8.67
N ILE A 60 -25.26 2.50 -9.02
CA ILE A 60 -26.08 3.59 -8.46
C ILE A 60 -27.56 3.36 -8.75
N GLU A 61 -27.92 3.11 -10.02
CA GLU A 61 -29.31 2.86 -10.43
C GLU A 61 -29.91 1.67 -9.69
N SER A 62 -29.16 0.58 -9.57
CA SER A 62 -29.59 -0.62 -8.84
C SER A 62 -29.88 -0.30 -7.38
N LEU A 63 -28.96 0.38 -6.69
CA LEU A 63 -29.12 0.65 -5.26
C LEU A 63 -30.23 1.67 -4.99
N VAL A 64 -30.26 2.79 -5.72
CA VAL A 64 -31.31 3.82 -5.60
C VAL A 64 -32.70 3.25 -5.86
N THR A 65 -32.84 2.30 -6.79
CA THR A 65 -34.13 1.68 -7.08
C THR A 65 -34.52 0.66 -6.00
N SER A 66 -33.53 -0.02 -5.41
CA SER A 66 -33.77 -1.07 -4.40
C SER A 66 -33.95 -0.56 -2.98
N THR A 67 -33.46 0.63 -2.65
CA THR A 67 -33.50 1.21 -1.30
C THR A 67 -34.20 2.56 -1.31
N GLY A 68 -35.14 2.77 -0.38
CA GLY A 68 -35.75 4.07 -0.15
C GLY A 68 -34.74 5.04 0.48
N LYS A 69 -34.98 6.35 0.38
CA LYS A 69 -34.09 7.36 1.01
C LYS A 69 -34.06 7.21 2.54
N GLU A 70 -35.15 6.71 3.11
CA GLU A 70 -35.33 6.36 4.51
C GLU A 70 -34.45 5.19 4.97
N ASP A 71 -34.01 4.32 4.06
CA ASP A 71 -33.17 3.15 4.36
C ASP A 71 -31.67 3.48 4.28
N TRP A 72 -31.31 4.63 3.71
CA TRP A 72 -29.91 5.01 3.56
C TRP A 72 -29.30 5.31 4.92
N THR A 73 -28.11 4.76 5.17
CA THR A 73 -27.48 4.85 6.49
C THR A 73 -26.61 6.11 6.58
N PRO A 74 -26.84 7.02 7.56
CA PRO A 74 -25.94 8.14 7.78
C PRO A 74 -24.56 7.67 8.22
N VAL A 75 -23.53 8.09 7.50
CA VAL A 75 -22.14 7.69 7.74
C VAL A 75 -21.19 8.87 7.62
N ILE A 76 -20.03 8.71 8.23
CA ILE A 76 -18.85 9.52 8.00
C ILE A 76 -17.97 8.78 6.98
N LEU A 77 -17.78 9.38 5.82
CA LEU A 77 -16.75 8.98 4.87
C LEU A 77 -15.43 9.66 5.26
N SER A 78 -14.50 8.88 5.80
CA SER A 78 -13.20 9.33 6.29
C SER A 78 -12.12 9.01 5.25
N VAL A 79 -11.54 10.05 4.65
CA VAL A 79 -10.48 9.96 3.65
C VAL A 79 -9.15 10.35 4.28
N ALA A 80 -8.24 9.38 4.36
CA ALA A 80 -6.88 9.52 4.85
C ALA A 80 -5.87 9.26 3.71
N ASP A 81 -4.56 9.32 3.97
CA ASP A 81 -3.52 9.26 2.93
C ASP A 81 -3.52 7.92 2.16
N ALA A 82 -3.85 6.83 2.85
CA ALA A 82 -3.78 5.48 2.29
C ALA A 82 -5.09 4.69 2.44
N THR A 83 -6.12 5.27 3.06
CA THR A 83 -7.36 4.57 3.41
C THR A 83 -8.57 5.49 3.25
N VAL A 84 -9.64 4.93 2.70
CA VAL A 84 -11.00 5.49 2.69
C VAL A 84 -11.85 4.58 3.57
N ALA A 85 -12.42 5.11 4.64
CA ALA A 85 -13.25 4.36 5.57
C ALA A 85 -14.68 4.90 5.60
N VAL A 86 -15.64 4.00 5.71
CA VAL A 86 -17.07 4.31 5.88
C VAL A 86 -17.44 3.95 7.31
N ILE A 87 -17.82 4.95 8.11
CA ILE A 87 -18.01 4.80 9.55
C ILE A 87 -19.44 5.20 9.90
N LYS A 88 -20.18 4.36 10.61
CA LYS A 88 -21.54 4.67 11.05
C LYS A 88 -21.50 5.74 12.14
N GLU A 89 -22.19 6.86 11.93
CA GLU A 89 -22.02 8.07 12.76
C GLU A 89 -22.36 7.86 14.24
N LYS A 90 -23.40 7.08 14.54
CA LYS A 90 -23.89 6.88 15.92
C LYS A 90 -23.13 5.84 16.74
N GLU A 91 -22.55 4.85 16.06
CA GLU A 91 -21.99 3.64 16.70
C GLU A 91 -20.47 3.59 16.59
N GLU A 92 -19.85 4.51 15.84
CA GLU A 92 -18.43 4.50 15.46
C GLU A 92 -17.98 3.16 14.84
N GLU A 93 -18.92 2.40 14.29
CA GLU A 93 -18.67 1.12 13.62
C GLU A 93 -18.10 1.38 12.22
N VAL A 94 -16.97 0.74 11.88
CA VAL A 94 -16.39 0.77 10.53
C VAL A 94 -17.11 -0.24 9.66
N LEU A 95 -17.96 0.24 8.74
CA LEU A 95 -18.71 -0.58 7.81
C LEU A 95 -17.85 -1.06 6.63
N VAL A 96 -16.94 -0.19 6.16
CA VAL A 96 -16.07 -0.46 5.01
C VAL A 96 -14.72 0.18 5.27
N GLU A 97 -13.65 -0.59 5.07
CA GLU A 97 -12.28 -0.07 5.02
C GLU A 97 -11.68 -0.36 3.64
N CYS A 98 -11.52 0.66 2.82
CA CYS A 98 -10.93 0.57 1.49
C CYS A 98 -9.54 1.19 1.51
N ARG A 99 -8.48 0.37 1.41
CA ARG A 99 -7.14 0.92 1.16
C ARG A 99 -7.09 1.51 -0.24
N VAL A 100 -6.54 2.72 -0.37
CA VAL A 100 -6.44 3.46 -1.65
C VAL A 100 -5.77 2.64 -2.76
N ARG A 101 -4.86 1.74 -2.42
CA ARG A 101 -4.20 0.82 -3.39
C ARG A 101 -5.15 -0.19 -4.05
N PHE A 102 -6.31 -0.45 -3.46
CA PHE A 102 -7.33 -1.36 -3.97
C PHE A 102 -8.53 -0.61 -4.55
N LEU A 103 -8.56 0.72 -4.43
CA LEU A 103 -9.53 1.55 -5.13
C LEU A 103 -9.15 1.56 -6.62
N SER A 104 -9.94 0.83 -7.40
CA SER A 104 -9.68 0.60 -8.82
C SER A 104 -10.34 1.65 -9.70
N PHE A 105 -11.48 2.19 -9.27
CA PHE A 105 -12.20 3.25 -9.97
C PHE A 105 -13.06 4.05 -9.01
N MET A 106 -13.38 5.29 -9.38
CA MET A 106 -14.28 6.17 -8.64
C MET A 106 -14.93 7.17 -9.60
N GLY A 107 -16.07 7.72 -9.20
CA GLY A 107 -16.78 8.69 -10.02
C GLY A 107 -18.01 9.26 -9.35
N VAL A 108 -18.40 10.43 -9.85
CA VAL A 108 -19.73 11.00 -9.62
C VAL A 108 -20.68 10.39 -10.65
N GLY A 109 -21.87 9.98 -10.22
CA GLY A 109 -22.89 9.44 -11.12
C GLY A 109 -23.52 10.50 -12.02
N ARG A 110 -24.59 10.13 -12.74
CA ARG A 110 -25.36 11.11 -13.54
C ARG A 110 -26.00 12.20 -12.68
N ASP A 111 -26.39 11.86 -11.46
CA ASP A 111 -26.82 12.81 -10.45
C ASP A 111 -25.60 13.32 -9.68
N ILE A 112 -25.46 14.65 -9.58
CA ILE A 112 -24.34 15.33 -8.91
C ILE A 112 -24.22 14.99 -7.41
N HIS A 113 -25.28 14.49 -6.79
CA HIS A 113 -25.27 14.08 -5.38
C HIS A 113 -24.74 12.66 -5.21
N THR A 114 -24.64 11.87 -6.28
CA THR A 114 -24.23 10.47 -6.19
C THR A 114 -22.72 10.32 -6.38
N PHE A 115 -22.07 9.68 -5.43
CA PHE A 115 -20.66 9.31 -5.51
C PHE A 115 -20.52 7.80 -5.36
N ALA A 116 -19.60 7.21 -6.11
CA ALA A 116 -19.25 5.81 -5.93
C ALA A 116 -17.76 5.55 -6.13
N PHE A 117 -17.28 4.49 -5.48
CA PHE A 117 -15.98 3.90 -5.78
C PHE A 117 -16.07 2.40 -5.91
N VAL A 118 -15.16 1.83 -6.68
CA VAL A 118 -15.00 0.39 -6.90
C VAL A 118 -13.72 -0.06 -6.23
N MET A 119 -13.84 -0.97 -5.27
CA MET A 119 -12.70 -1.60 -4.62
C MET A 119 -12.52 -3.04 -5.08
N ASP A 120 -11.27 -3.45 -5.24
CA ASP A 120 -10.87 -4.85 -5.43
C ASP A 120 -10.74 -5.54 -4.07
N SER A 121 -11.62 -6.50 -3.81
CA SER A 121 -11.63 -7.32 -2.60
C SER A 121 -10.72 -8.56 -2.73
N GLY A 122 -10.01 -8.69 -3.86
CA GLY A 122 -9.15 -9.81 -4.19
C GLY A 122 -9.82 -10.81 -5.12
N ASN A 123 -9.02 -11.66 -5.77
CA ASN A 123 -9.48 -12.72 -6.67
C ASN A 123 -10.45 -12.23 -7.78
N GLN A 124 -10.27 -11.01 -8.29
CA GLN A 124 -11.16 -10.38 -9.28
C GLN A 124 -12.60 -10.18 -8.78
N HIS A 125 -12.81 -10.10 -7.46
CA HIS A 125 -14.08 -9.68 -6.88
C HIS A 125 -14.08 -8.18 -6.62
N PHE A 126 -14.93 -7.48 -7.37
CA PHE A 126 -15.04 -6.02 -7.28
C PHE A 126 -16.34 -5.64 -6.58
N GLN A 127 -16.23 -4.70 -5.65
CA GLN A 127 -17.35 -4.16 -4.89
C GLN A 127 -17.48 -2.67 -5.18
N CYS A 128 -18.66 -2.25 -5.63
CA CYS A 128 -18.98 -0.84 -5.83
C CYS A 128 -19.78 -0.35 -4.62
N HIS A 129 -19.25 0.68 -3.95
CA HIS A 129 -19.86 1.33 -2.79
C HIS A 129 -20.45 2.66 -3.23
N VAL A 130 -21.71 2.92 -2.86
CA VAL A 130 -22.45 4.09 -3.33
C VAL A 130 -22.89 4.98 -2.18
N PHE A 131 -22.76 6.28 -2.38
CA PHE A 131 -23.04 7.33 -1.41
C PHE A 131 -23.88 8.44 -2.02
N TRP A 132 -24.70 9.06 -1.18
CA TRP A 132 -25.40 10.30 -1.46
C TRP A 132 -24.80 11.44 -0.64
N CYS A 133 -24.37 12.49 -1.33
CA CYS A 133 -23.67 13.64 -0.79
C CYS A 133 -24.55 14.90 -0.91
N ASP A 134 -24.58 15.70 0.15
CA ASP A 134 -25.27 16.99 0.21
C ASP A 134 -24.22 18.10 0.45
N PRO A 135 -24.19 19.19 -0.34
CA PRO A 135 -25.07 19.54 -1.47
C PRO A 135 -24.71 18.88 -2.79
N ASN A 136 -23.54 18.23 -2.90
CA ASN A 136 -23.14 17.42 -4.06
C ASN A 136 -21.89 16.60 -3.71
N ALA A 137 -21.48 15.71 -4.61
CA ALA A 137 -20.32 14.85 -4.48
C ALA A 137 -18.97 15.52 -4.76
N GLY A 138 -18.93 16.83 -5.07
CA GLY A 138 -17.72 17.54 -5.49
C GLY A 138 -16.56 17.37 -4.51
N SER A 139 -16.72 17.85 -3.27
CA SER A 139 -15.67 17.80 -2.24
C SER A 139 -15.24 16.38 -1.89
N VAL A 140 -16.19 15.44 -1.88
CA VAL A 140 -15.90 14.01 -1.64
C VAL A 140 -15.02 13.44 -2.76
N SER A 141 -15.43 13.66 -4.01
CA SER A 141 -14.69 13.17 -5.17
C SER A 141 -13.29 13.78 -5.25
N GLU A 142 -13.14 15.08 -4.95
CA GLU A 142 -11.84 15.75 -4.91
C GLU A 142 -10.92 15.16 -3.84
N ALA A 143 -11.44 14.93 -2.62
CA ALA A 143 -10.66 14.39 -1.53
C ALA A 143 -10.16 12.96 -1.82
N VAL A 144 -11.04 12.07 -2.32
CA VAL A 144 -10.65 10.70 -2.68
C VAL A 144 -9.67 10.70 -3.85
N GLN A 145 -9.88 11.55 -4.85
CA GLN A 145 -8.95 11.71 -5.97
C GLN A 145 -7.57 12.19 -5.49
N ALA A 146 -7.53 13.19 -4.61
CA ALA A 146 -6.29 13.70 -4.04
C ALA A 146 -5.54 12.62 -3.26
N ALA A 147 -6.24 11.80 -2.46
CA ALA A 147 -5.65 10.67 -1.76
C ALA A 147 -5.04 9.64 -2.73
N CYS A 148 -5.77 9.29 -3.81
CA CYS A 148 -5.25 8.41 -4.86
C CYS A 148 -3.96 8.96 -5.50
N VAL A 149 -3.95 10.25 -5.85
CA VAL A 149 -2.78 10.90 -6.47
C VAL A 149 -1.59 10.95 -5.52
N LEU A 150 -1.80 11.38 -4.28
CA LEU A 150 -0.74 11.43 -3.26
C LEU A 150 -0.17 10.04 -2.99
N ARG A 151 -1.03 9.02 -2.89
CA ARG A 151 -0.59 7.64 -2.66
C ARG A 151 0.24 7.13 -3.83
N TYR A 152 -0.18 7.39 -5.07
CA TYR A 152 0.56 7.05 -6.26
C TYR A 152 1.94 7.71 -6.28
N GLN A 153 2.01 9.02 -6.03
CA GLN A 153 3.27 9.76 -5.95
C GLN A 153 4.22 9.21 -4.87
N LYS A 154 3.72 8.95 -3.66
CA LYS A 154 4.51 8.38 -2.56
C LYS A 154 5.11 7.01 -2.93
N CYS A 155 4.38 6.17 -3.66
CA CYS A 155 4.87 4.87 -4.11
C CYS A 155 5.94 4.99 -5.20
N LEU A 156 5.88 6.02 -6.06
CA LEU A 156 6.91 6.25 -7.07
C LEU A 156 8.22 6.76 -6.46
N VAL A 157 8.15 7.68 -5.50
CA VAL A 157 9.34 8.28 -4.85
C VAL A 157 10.03 7.31 -3.90
N ALA A 158 9.26 6.47 -3.20
CA ALA A 158 9.82 5.45 -2.31
C ALA A 158 10.54 4.30 -3.05
N ARG A 159 10.42 4.21 -4.37
CA ARG A 159 11.19 3.25 -5.17
C ARG A 159 12.67 3.69 -5.14
N PRO A 160 13.60 2.88 -4.60
CA PRO A 160 15.02 3.20 -4.65
C PRO A 160 15.41 3.51 -6.09
N PRO A 161 16.29 4.50 -6.37
CA PRO A 161 16.80 4.68 -7.71
C PRO A 161 17.33 3.31 -8.13
N SER A 162 16.76 2.74 -9.20
CA SER A 162 17.29 1.49 -9.72
C SER A 162 18.78 1.72 -9.85
N GLN A 163 19.60 0.86 -9.24
CA GLN A 163 20.99 0.74 -9.66
C GLN A 163 20.88 0.58 -11.17
N ARG A 164 21.13 1.65 -11.93
CA ARG A 164 21.41 1.50 -13.35
C ARG A 164 22.54 0.49 -13.31
N ALA A 165 22.31 -0.66 -13.91
CA ALA A 165 23.35 -1.53 -14.40
C ALA A 165 24.10 -0.73 -15.49
N GLY A 166 24.75 0.35 -15.09
CA GLY A 166 25.84 0.97 -15.79
C GLY A 166 27.05 0.36 -15.12
N SER A 167 27.63 -0.63 -15.80
CA SER A 167 29.00 -1.05 -15.61
C SER A 167 29.91 0.19 -15.67
N SER A 168 30.12 0.87 -14.54
CA SER A 168 31.26 1.74 -14.39
C SER A 168 32.45 0.84 -14.10
N SER A 169 33.20 0.54 -15.15
CA SER A 169 34.55 -0.02 -15.06
C SER A 169 35.34 0.70 -13.95
N PRO A 170 36.10 -0.01 -13.11
CA PRO A 170 36.98 0.65 -12.15
C PRO A 170 38.01 1.50 -12.91
N PRO A 171 38.38 2.69 -12.43
CA PRO A 171 39.42 3.48 -13.05
C PRO A 171 40.76 2.73 -12.98
N PRO A 172 41.57 2.72 -14.05
CA PRO A 172 42.92 2.19 -13.99
C PRO A 172 43.80 3.15 -13.17
N ASP A 173 44.76 2.55 -12.49
CA ASP A 173 45.92 3.19 -11.87
C ASP A 173 45.71 3.98 -10.57
N SER A 174 45.84 3.24 -9.45
CA SER A 174 46.51 3.79 -8.28
C SER A 174 47.45 2.75 -7.67
N VAL A 175 48.65 2.68 -8.25
CA VAL A 175 49.81 1.95 -7.69
C VAL A 175 50.45 2.81 -6.61
N THR A 176 50.31 2.43 -5.34
CA THR A 176 51.28 2.52 -4.21
C THR A 176 50.49 2.27 -2.91
N ARG A 177 50.84 1.41 -1.94
CA ARG A 177 52.12 0.87 -1.46
C ARG A 177 51.94 -0.56 -0.93
N ARG A 178 53.01 -1.33 -1.06
CA ARG A 178 53.23 -2.72 -0.60
C ARG A 178 53.56 -2.78 0.90
N VAL A 179 53.03 -3.79 1.62
CA VAL A 179 53.68 -4.56 2.71
C VAL A 179 53.07 -5.99 2.75
N THR A 180 53.65 -6.97 2.03
CA THR A 180 54.24 -8.27 2.50
C THR A 180 53.32 -9.16 3.38
N THR A 181 53.03 -10.43 3.09
CA THR A 181 53.95 -11.60 3.10
C THR A 181 53.42 -12.83 2.29
N SER A 182 54.35 -13.58 1.66
CA SER A 182 54.40 -14.99 1.15
C SER A 182 53.14 -15.90 1.10
N VAL A 183 52.93 -16.87 0.18
CA VAL A 183 53.81 -17.71 -0.68
C VAL A 183 53.03 -18.34 -1.87
N LYS A 184 53.73 -18.46 -3.02
CA LYS A 184 53.66 -19.43 -4.15
C LYS A 184 52.43 -20.35 -4.39
N ARG A 185 51.87 -20.24 -5.62
CA ARG A 185 51.53 -21.27 -6.66
C ARG A 185 50.40 -20.66 -7.50
N GLY A 186 50.48 -20.49 -8.81
CA GLY A 186 50.77 -21.46 -9.86
C GLY A 186 50.38 -20.82 -11.20
N VAL A 187 50.95 -21.35 -12.27
CA VAL A 187 51.15 -20.71 -13.56
C VAL A 187 49.99 -20.99 -14.53
N GLN A 188 49.76 -20.04 -15.44
CA GLN A 188 49.37 -20.19 -16.86
C GLN A 188 47.96 -20.68 -17.24
N SER A 189 47.18 -19.71 -17.73
CA SER A 189 46.53 -19.67 -19.07
C SER A 189 45.53 -20.75 -19.47
N LEU A 190 44.31 -20.32 -19.79
CA LEU A 190 43.60 -20.77 -21.00
C LEU A 190 42.78 -19.59 -21.56
N ILE A 191 43.30 -19.03 -22.65
CA ILE A 191 42.61 -18.07 -23.51
C ILE A 191 41.78 -18.93 -24.46
N ASP A 192 40.46 -18.95 -24.28
CA ASP A 192 39.58 -19.68 -25.19
C ASP A 192 39.00 -18.72 -26.23
N THR A 193 39.31 -19.00 -27.49
CA THR A 193 38.94 -18.18 -28.65
C THR A 193 37.63 -18.70 -29.23
N LEU A 194 36.50 -18.16 -28.77
CA LEU A 194 35.21 -18.45 -29.38
C LEU A 194 34.97 -17.56 -30.60
N LYS A 195 35.25 -18.14 -31.77
CA LYS A 195 34.76 -17.67 -33.07
C LYS A 195 33.24 -17.86 -33.14
N THR A 196 32.48 -16.77 -33.18
CA THR A 196 31.09 -16.82 -33.63
C THR A 196 31.02 -16.48 -35.12
N LYS A 197 30.67 -17.51 -35.89
CA LYS A 197 30.39 -17.54 -37.32
C LYS A 197 29.29 -16.55 -37.69
N LYS A 198 29.57 -15.59 -38.59
CA LYS A 198 28.56 -14.81 -39.34
C LYS A 198 28.17 -15.59 -40.59
N THR A 199 26.87 -15.76 -40.81
CA THR A 199 26.24 -16.11 -42.10
C THR A 199 25.16 -15.08 -42.37
N PRO A 200 25.24 -14.28 -43.44
CA PRO A 200 24.09 -13.59 -44.00
C PRO A 200 23.48 -14.45 -45.11
N SER A 201 22.21 -14.82 -44.98
CA SER A 201 21.40 -15.32 -46.10
C SER A 201 20.64 -14.14 -46.70
N GLU A 202 21.09 -13.75 -47.88
CA GLU A 202 20.43 -12.87 -48.85
C GLU A 202 19.15 -13.56 -49.36
N LEU A 203 18.06 -12.80 -49.48
CA LEU A 203 16.88 -13.17 -50.26
C LEU A 203 16.63 -12.04 -51.27
N PRO A 204 16.59 -12.30 -52.58
CA PRO A 204 16.13 -11.34 -53.56
C PRO A 204 14.62 -11.36 -53.70
N GLN A 205 14.10 -10.17 -53.99
CA GLN A 205 12.76 -9.89 -54.50
C GLN A 205 12.47 -10.68 -55.78
N GLN A 206 11.25 -11.22 -55.87
CA GLN A 206 10.35 -10.96 -56.99
C GLN A 206 8.90 -11.20 -56.56
#